data_AF-A0A7H4MPZ8-F1
#
_entry.id   AF-A0A7H4MPZ8-F1
#
_cell.length_a   1.000
_cell.length_b   1.000
_cell.length_c   1.000
_cell.angle_alpha   90.00
_cell.angle_beta   90.00
_cell.angle_gamma   90.00
#
_symmetry.space_group_name_H-M   'P 1'
#
loop_
_entity.id
_entity.type
_entity.pdbx_description
1 polymer ?
#
loop_
_entity_poly.entity_id
_entity_poly.type
_entity_poly.pdbx_seq_one_letter_code
_entity_poly.pdbx_strand_id
1 'polypeptide(L)'
;MVSSSAPTPRSGVYYFSQGWKLIGLPGIRRYVFLPLLVNVLLMGGAFWWLFTRLDSWIPSLMSHVPDWLQWLNYLLWPVVVLSILLVFGYFFSTIANWIAAPFSGLLAEQLEARLTGATRRMSASLAS
;
A
#
# COMPACT_ATOMS: atom_id res chain seq x y z
N MET A 1 10.55 28.14 -43.99
CA MET A 1 9.30 27.54 -43.48
C MET A 1 9.68 26.61 -42.33
N VAL A 2 9.40 27.00 -41.08
CA VAL A 2 9.66 26.18 -39.89
C VAL A 2 8.41 25.34 -39.64
N SER A 3 8.53 24.02 -39.80
CA SER A 3 7.50 23.08 -39.38
C SER A 3 7.72 22.73 -37.92
N SER A 4 7.03 23.44 -37.02
CA SER A 4 6.95 23.08 -35.60
C SER A 4 6.09 21.83 -35.45
N SER A 5 6.72 20.66 -35.33
CA SER A 5 6.04 19.41 -34.96
C SER A 5 5.59 19.49 -33.50
N ALA A 6 4.28 19.59 -33.28
CA ALA A 6 3.65 19.53 -31.97
C ALA A 6 4.07 18.26 -31.21
N PRO A 7 4.33 18.33 -29.89
CA PRO A 7 4.62 17.13 -29.12
C PRO A 7 3.33 16.32 -28.99
N THR A 8 3.27 15.17 -29.67
CA THR A 8 2.26 14.13 -29.44
C THR A 8 2.12 13.87 -27.95
N PRO A 9 0.89 13.81 -27.40
CA PRO A 9 0.68 13.62 -25.96
C PRO A 9 1.27 12.26 -25.57
N ARG A 10 2.43 12.28 -24.90
CA ARG A 10 3.08 11.08 -24.36
C ARG A 10 2.22 10.58 -23.22
N SER A 11 1.34 9.65 -23.56
CA SER A 11 0.42 8.93 -22.69
C SER A 11 1.09 8.54 -21.36
N GLY A 12 0.49 8.94 -20.22
CA GLY A 12 0.93 8.55 -18.88
C GLY A 12 0.99 7.02 -18.67
N VAL A 13 0.32 6.27 -19.54
CA VAL A 13 0.36 4.80 -19.61
C VAL A 13 1.76 4.29 -20.03
N TYR A 14 2.50 5.06 -20.83
CA TYR A 14 3.88 4.73 -21.21
C TYR A 14 4.82 4.83 -20.00
N TYR A 15 4.67 5.85 -19.14
CA TYR A 15 5.41 5.96 -17.88
C TYR A 15 5.02 4.86 -16.87
N PHE A 16 3.75 4.42 -16.83
CA PHE A 16 3.34 3.24 -16.05
C PHE A 16 4.02 1.95 -16.53
N SER A 17 4.09 1.75 -17.85
CA SER A 17 4.77 0.58 -18.43
C SER A 17 6.29 0.61 -18.23
N GLN A 18 6.89 1.80 -18.25
CA GLN A 18 8.31 2.01 -17.97
C GLN A 18 8.61 1.83 -16.48
N GLY A 19 7.71 2.27 -15.60
CA GLY A 19 7.73 2.02 -14.15
C GLY A 19 7.65 0.53 -13.82
N TRP A 20 6.83 -0.24 -14.56
CA TRP A 20 6.75 -1.70 -14.43
C TRP A 20 8.06 -2.41 -14.83
N LYS A 21 8.78 -1.86 -15.81
CA LYS A 21 10.09 -2.37 -16.26
C LYS A 21 11.24 -1.96 -15.33
N LEU A 22 11.11 -0.83 -14.63
CA LEU A 22 12.08 -0.33 -13.62
C LEU A 22 11.90 -0.94 -12.24
N ILE A 23 10.66 -1.21 -11.83
CA ILE A 23 10.32 -2.24 -10.83
C ILE A 23 10.63 -3.56 -11.52
N GLY A 24 11.86 -3.82 -11.93
CA GLY A 24 12.31 -4.99 -12.70
C GLY A 24 13.72 -5.38 -12.27
N LEU A 25 14.55 -4.39 -11.94
CA LEU A 25 15.97 -4.58 -11.68
C LEU A 25 16.25 -5.21 -10.29
N PRO A 26 17.11 -6.24 -10.22
CA PRO A 26 17.27 -7.09 -9.05
C PRO A 26 18.29 -6.51 -8.07
N GLY A 27 17.87 -6.28 -6.82
CA GLY A 27 18.77 -5.87 -5.74
C GLY A 27 18.01 -5.30 -4.55
N ILE A 28 17.18 -4.29 -4.79
CA ILE A 28 16.44 -3.52 -3.77
C ILE A 28 14.95 -3.93 -3.67
N ARG A 29 14.38 -4.55 -4.72
CA ARG A 29 12.94 -4.87 -4.81
C ARG A 29 12.45 -5.81 -3.70
N ARG A 30 13.20 -6.85 -3.35
CA ARG A 30 12.84 -7.80 -2.28
C ARG A 30 12.55 -7.12 -0.95
N TYR A 31 13.19 -5.99 -0.68
CA TYR A 31 13.01 -5.26 0.57
C TYR A 31 11.84 -4.25 0.57
N VAL A 32 11.36 -3.84 -0.61
CA VAL A 32 10.11 -3.07 -0.76
C VAL A 32 8.90 -4.01 -0.88
N PHE A 33 9.10 -5.15 -1.52
CA PHE A 33 8.09 -6.19 -1.65
C PHE A 33 7.80 -6.90 -0.32
N LEU A 34 8.77 -7.07 0.58
CA LEU A 34 8.54 -7.70 1.89
C LEU A 34 7.50 -6.95 2.74
N PRO A 35 7.64 -5.64 3.02
CA PRO A 35 6.65 -4.91 3.80
C PRO A 35 5.30 -4.80 3.09
N LEU A 36 5.29 -4.68 1.76
CA LEU A 36 4.05 -4.76 0.98
C LEU A 36 3.37 -6.13 1.08
N LEU A 37 4.14 -7.22 0.99
CA LEU A 37 3.62 -8.58 1.04
C LEU A 37 3.08 -8.91 2.43
N VAL A 38 3.79 -8.49 3.49
CA VAL A 38 3.28 -8.56 4.87
C VAL A 38 1.99 -7.77 5.01
N ASN A 39 1.91 -6.55 4.45
CA ASN A 39 0.69 -5.76 4.47
C ASN A 39 -0.46 -6.47 3.73
N VAL A 40 -0.23 -6.99 2.51
CA VAL A 40 -1.25 -7.70 1.73
C VAL A 40 -1.70 -8.99 2.42
N LEU A 41 -0.78 -9.76 3.02
CA LEU A 41 -1.13 -10.97 3.78
C LEU A 41 -1.91 -10.63 5.05
N LEU A 42 -1.48 -9.62 5.81
CA LEU A 42 -2.18 -9.17 7.01
C LEU A 42 -3.56 -8.61 6.66
N MET A 43 -3.64 -7.73 5.67
CA MET A 43 -4.88 -7.13 5.20
C MET A 43 -5.82 -8.23 4.68
N GLY A 44 -5.36 -9.09 3.77
CA GLY A 44 -6.17 -10.17 3.21
C GLY A 44 -6.64 -11.18 4.27
N GLY A 45 -5.76 -11.60 5.17
CA GLY A 45 -6.10 -12.51 6.27
C GLY A 45 -7.06 -11.85 7.28
N ALA A 46 -6.84 -10.58 7.60
CA ALA A 46 -7.72 -9.81 8.47
C ALA A 46 -9.10 -9.62 7.83
N PHE A 47 -9.17 -9.29 6.54
CA PHE A 47 -10.43 -9.19 5.80
C PHE A 47 -11.19 -10.51 5.81
N TRP A 48 -10.51 -11.63 5.53
CA TRP A 48 -11.13 -12.96 5.59
C TRP A 48 -11.70 -13.24 6.98
N TRP A 49 -10.91 -13.05 8.03
CA TRP A 49 -11.35 -13.23 9.41
C TRP A 49 -12.49 -12.29 9.78
N LEU A 50 -12.42 -11.03 9.35
CA LEU A 50 -13.42 -10.01 9.61
C LEU A 50 -14.76 -10.36 8.98
N PHE A 51 -14.77 -10.81 7.73
CA PHE A 51 -15.99 -11.30 7.07
C PHE A 51 -16.66 -12.42 7.89
N THR A 52 -15.89 -13.41 8.34
CA THR A 52 -16.44 -14.50 9.18
C THR A 52 -17.01 -14.01 10.52
N ARG A 53 -16.46 -12.92 11.08
CA ARG A 53 -16.97 -12.30 12.31
C ARG A 53 -18.20 -11.45 12.06
N LEU A 54 -18.20 -10.65 11.00
CA LEU A 54 -19.32 -9.79 10.62
C LEU A 54 -20.59 -10.59 10.36
N ASP A 55 -20.48 -11.76 9.72
CA ASP A 55 -21.62 -12.66 9.46
C ASP A 55 -22.36 -13.08 10.74
N SER A 56 -21.68 -13.14 11.89
CA SER A 56 -22.29 -13.50 13.18
C SER A 56 -22.59 -12.27 14.06
N TRP A 57 -21.75 -11.25 14.03
CA TRP A 57 -21.90 -10.06 14.87
C TRP A 57 -23.03 -9.15 14.39
N ILE A 58 -23.20 -8.99 13.07
CA ILE A 58 -24.25 -8.11 12.52
C ILE A 58 -25.64 -8.63 12.91
N PRO A 59 -26.01 -9.90 12.66
CA PRO A 59 -27.31 -10.41 13.07
C PRO A 59 -27.53 -10.34 14.59
N SER A 60 -26.49 -10.59 15.39
CA SER A 60 -26.57 -10.54 16.86
C SER A 60 -26.77 -9.11 17.40
N LEU A 61 -26.21 -8.10 16.75
CA LEU A 61 -26.47 -6.70 17.11
C LEU A 61 -27.87 -6.28 16.65
N MET A 62 -28.29 -6.72 15.46
CA MET A 62 -29.61 -6.44 14.92
C MET A 62 -30.73 -7.10 15.73
N SER A 63 -30.50 -8.27 16.34
CA SER A 63 -31.51 -8.96 17.15
C SER A 63 -31.88 -8.22 18.45
N HIS A 64 -31.06 -7.24 18.87
CA HIS A 64 -31.36 -6.37 20.01
C HIS A 64 -32.20 -5.15 19.61
N VAL A 65 -32.38 -4.90 18.31
CA VAL A 65 -33.14 -3.76 17.79
C VAL A 65 -34.62 -4.15 17.68
N PRO A 66 -35.53 -3.46 18.38
CA PRO A 66 -36.96 -3.73 18.30
C PRO A 66 -37.55 -3.35 16.94
N ASP A 67 -38.63 -4.02 16.53
CA ASP A 67 -39.14 -4.02 15.15
C ASP A 67 -39.43 -2.63 14.55
N TRP A 68 -39.89 -1.68 15.37
CA TRP A 68 -40.15 -0.29 14.97
C TRP A 68 -38.90 0.49 14.53
N LEU A 69 -37.70 0.08 14.92
CA LEU A 69 -36.42 0.67 14.49
C LEU A 69 -35.77 -0.07 13.30
N GLN A 70 -36.40 -1.09 12.72
CA GLN A 70 -35.78 -1.85 11.62
C GLN A 70 -35.47 -1.00 10.38
N TRP A 71 -36.20 0.09 10.13
CA TRP A 71 -35.91 0.99 9.01
C TRP A 71 -34.53 1.63 9.13
N LEU A 72 -34.06 1.89 10.36
CA LEU A 72 -32.73 2.46 10.62
C LEU A 72 -31.63 1.45 10.30
N ASN A 73 -31.96 0.16 10.34
CA ASN A 73 -31.02 -0.93 10.11
C ASN A 73 -30.47 -0.93 8.68
N TYR A 74 -31.27 -0.49 7.70
CA TYR A 74 -30.83 -0.31 6.31
C TYR A 74 -29.68 0.70 6.18
N LEU A 75 -29.68 1.74 7.03
CA LEU A 75 -28.62 2.75 7.08
C LEU A 75 -27.47 2.35 8.02
N LEU A 76 -27.78 1.72 9.15
CA LEU A 76 -26.78 1.24 10.11
C LEU A 76 -25.89 0.15 9.53
N TRP A 77 -26.45 -0.78 8.74
CA TRP A 77 -25.68 -1.87 8.17
C TRP A 77 -24.45 -1.41 7.37
N PRO A 78 -24.56 -0.57 6.32
CA PRO A 78 -23.40 -0.10 5.59
C PRO A 78 -22.48 0.77 6.45
N VAL A 79 -23.02 1.58 7.38
CA VAL A 79 -22.22 2.42 8.27
C VAL A 79 -21.37 1.56 9.21
N VAL A 80 -21.94 0.52 9.81
CA VAL A 80 -21.24 -0.41 10.72
C VAL A 80 -20.19 -1.20 9.95
N VAL A 81 -20.55 -1.77 8.79
CA VAL A 81 -19.59 -2.50 7.93
C VAL A 81 -18.43 -1.59 7.55
N LEU A 82 -18.71 -0.38 7.05
CA LEU A 82 -17.69 0.57 6.60
C LEU A 82 -16.81 1.05 7.77
N SER A 83 -17.42 1.35 8.92
CA SER A 83 -16.70 1.81 10.12
C SER A 83 -15.77 0.72 10.64
N ILE A 84 -16.24 -0.53 10.69
CA ILE A 84 -15.42 -1.67 11.07
C ILE A 84 -14.28 -1.84 10.05
N LEU A 85 -14.56 -1.81 8.74
CA LEU A 85 -13.53 -1.88 7.68
C LEU A 85 -12.46 -0.81 7.83
N LEU A 86 -12.87 0.44 8.10
CA LEU A 86 -11.96 1.59 8.27
C LEU A 86 -11.10 1.44 9.52
N VAL A 87 -11.71 1.16 10.68
CA VAL A 87 -10.99 1.01 11.95
C VAL A 87 -10.05 -0.19 11.90
N PHE A 88 -10.52 -1.35 11.43
CA PHE A 88 -9.67 -2.55 11.26
C PHE A 88 -8.57 -2.29 10.24
N GLY A 89 -8.91 -1.75 9.07
CA GLY A 89 -7.96 -1.47 8.01
C GLY A 89 -6.86 -0.51 8.48
N TYR A 90 -7.23 0.54 9.21
CA TYR A 90 -6.26 1.48 9.77
C TYR A 90 -5.40 0.87 10.87
N PHE A 91 -6.01 0.09 11.78
CA PHE A 91 -5.29 -0.60 12.85
C PHE A 91 -4.25 -1.59 12.29
N PHE A 92 -4.66 -2.45 11.37
CA PHE A 92 -3.76 -3.40 10.71
C PHE A 92 -2.71 -2.70 9.84
N SER A 93 -3.08 -1.66 9.09
CA SER A 93 -2.13 -0.86 8.31
C SER A 93 -1.06 -0.22 9.20
N THR A 94 -1.46 0.28 10.38
CA THR A 94 -0.53 0.84 11.37
C THR A 94 0.43 -0.22 11.88
N ILE A 95 -0.07 -1.41 12.27
CA ILE A 95 0.76 -2.53 12.72
C ILE A 95 1.70 -3.01 11.60
N ALA A 96 1.19 -3.18 10.38
CA ALA A 96 1.99 -3.58 9.22
C ALA A 96 3.11 -2.58 8.94
N ASN A 97 2.82 -1.28 9.01
CA ASN A 97 3.82 -0.22 8.83
C ASN A 97 4.85 -0.20 9.97
N TRP A 98 4.42 -0.46 11.21
CA TRP A 98 5.35 -0.63 12.34
C TRP A 98 6.28 -1.83 12.18
N ILE A 99 5.75 -2.97 11.72
CA ILE A 99 6.56 -4.16 11.41
C ILE A 99 7.49 -3.90 10.21
N ALA A 100 7.05 -3.09 9.24
CA ALA A 100 7.82 -2.71 8.07
C ALA A 100 8.96 -1.73 8.36
N ALA A 101 8.78 -0.83 9.34
CA ALA A 101 9.74 0.21 9.71
C ALA A 101 11.19 -0.29 9.91
N PRO A 102 11.47 -1.37 10.67
CA PRO A 102 12.84 -1.87 10.83
C PRO A 102 13.46 -2.35 9.51
N PHE A 103 12.67 -2.95 8.61
CA PHE A 103 13.15 -3.38 7.30
C PHE A 103 13.43 -2.19 6.38
N SER A 104 12.57 -1.16 6.41
CA SER A 104 12.74 0.08 5.66
C SER A 104 13.95 0.90 6.15
N GLY A 105 14.31 0.83 7.43
CA GLY A 105 15.50 1.49 7.99
C GLY A 105 16.81 0.83 7.56
N LEU A 106 16.93 -0.49 7.71
CA LEU A 106 18.10 -1.27 7.24
C LEU A 106 18.33 -1.12 5.72
N LEU A 107 17.25 -0.90 4.98
CA LEU A 107 17.29 -0.60 3.56
C LEU A 107 17.91 0.75 3.23
N ALA A 108 17.51 1.79 3.97
CA ALA A 108 18.03 3.13 3.78
C ALA A 108 19.55 3.14 3.94
N GLU A 109 20.06 2.37 4.90
CA GLU A 109 21.50 2.21 5.16
C GLU A 109 22.23 1.50 4.01
N GLN A 110 21.67 0.41 3.46
CA GLN A 110 22.21 -0.27 2.28
C GLN A 110 22.17 0.61 1.01
N LEU A 111 21.12 1.42 0.86
CA LEU A 111 20.97 2.36 -0.25
C LEU A 111 21.99 3.51 -0.15
N GLU A 112 22.18 4.05 1.05
CA GLU A 112 23.15 5.11 1.34
C GLU A 112 24.59 4.61 1.11
N ALA A 113 24.92 3.38 1.52
CA ALA A 113 26.21 2.75 1.24
C ALA A 113 26.48 2.60 -0.27
N ARG A 114 25.45 2.28 -1.07
CA ARG A 114 25.55 2.14 -2.54
C ARG A 114 25.72 3.49 -3.25
N LEU A 115 24.96 4.51 -2.84
CA LEU A 115 25.03 5.85 -3.42
C LEU A 115 26.32 6.59 -3.03
N THR A 116 26.73 6.51 -1.77
CA THR A 116 27.98 7.12 -1.28
C THR A 116 29.21 6.46 -1.94
N GLY A 117 29.15 5.15 -2.20
CA GLY A 117 30.15 4.43 -2.99
C GLY A 117 30.22 4.88 -4.46
N ALA A 118 29.10 5.29 -5.07
CA ALA A 118 29.05 5.84 -6.42
C ALA A 118 29.60 7.28 -6.49
N THR A 119 29.21 8.12 -5.53
CA THR A 119 29.67 9.52 -5.44
C THR A 119 31.19 9.60 -5.24
N ARG A 120 31.77 8.72 -4.41
CA ARG A 120 33.22 8.68 -4.18
C ARG A 120 34.03 8.28 -5.43
N ARG A 121 33.49 7.45 -6.33
CA ARG A 121 34.16 7.13 -7.61
C ARG A 121 34.11 8.29 -8.61
N MET A 122 33.04 9.09 -8.58
CA MET A 122 32.85 10.19 -9.52
C MET A 122 33.75 11.40 -9.20
N SER A 123 34.04 11.67 -7.92
CA SER A 123 35.02 12.71 -7.54
C SER A 123 36.48 12.32 -7.87
N ALA A 124 36.82 11.03 -7.79
CA ALA A 124 38.16 10.54 -8.13
C ALA A 124 38.46 10.60 -9.64
N SER A 125 37.42 10.47 -10.48
CA SER A 125 37.53 10.58 -11.95
C SER A 125 37.54 12.03 -12.47
N LEU A 126 37.08 13.00 -11.67
CA LEU A 126 37.09 14.43 -12.03
C LEU A 126 38.36 15.15 -11.54
N ALA A 127 39.17 14.48 -10.70
CA ALA A 127 40.42 14.99 -10.15
C ALA A 127 41.68 14.45 -10.88
N SER A 128 41.51 13.67 -11.95
CA SER A 128 42.54 13.15 -12.85
C SER A 128 42.35 13.71 -14.25
#